data_AF-A0A974ADR8-F1
#
_entry.id   AF-A0A974ADR8-F1
#
_cell.length_a   1.000
_cell.length_b   1.000
_cell.length_c   1.000
_cell.angle_alpha   90.00
_cell.angle_beta   90.00
_cell.angle_gamma   90.00
#
_symmetry.space_group_name_H-M   'P 1'
#
loop_
_entity.id
_entity.type
_entity.pdbx_description
1 polymer ?
#
loop_
_entity_poly.entity_id
_entity_poly.type
_entity_poly.pdbx_seq_one_letter_code
_entity_poly.pdbx_strand_id
1 'polypeptide(L)'
;MSSTEQQLQDRVQELEALLGVGNDDVSRLLTVLDATPQQCEMVGFMLKRAVAGREAMFTVLFGARPECDKPEMKLIDVQMVKVRAALEKVGIVVHTEWGAGGWSLARADKARLRAMMEGREPPPAAAPIAAPSPSPMPTPGAREEIRERRVAFLEGA
;
A
#
# COMPACT_ATOMS: atom_id res chain seq x y z
N MET A 1 4.98 38.75 -2.68
CA MET A 1 4.20 37.52 -2.90
C MET A 1 2.93 37.94 -3.60
N SER A 2 2.80 37.61 -4.88
CA SER A 2 1.67 38.06 -5.71
C SER A 2 0.42 37.19 -5.42
N SER A 3 -0.78 37.77 -5.56
CA SER A 3 -2.06 37.09 -5.28
C SER A 3 -2.23 35.76 -6.03
N THR A 4 -1.56 35.60 -7.17
CA THR A 4 -1.59 34.38 -7.99
C THR A 4 -0.67 33.29 -7.46
N GLU A 5 0.48 33.64 -6.85
CA GLU A 5 1.34 32.66 -6.17
C GLU A 5 0.62 32.04 -4.97
N GLN A 6 -0.12 32.87 -4.22
CA GLN A 6 -0.93 32.41 -3.08
C GLN A 6 -2.02 31.44 -3.54
N GLN A 7 -2.76 31.77 -4.60
CA GLN A 7 -3.80 30.89 -5.16
C GLN A 7 -3.26 29.55 -5.66
N LEU A 8 -2.06 29.55 -6.25
CA LEU A 8 -1.40 28.31 -6.67
C LEU A 8 -0.98 27.47 -5.46
N GLN A 9 -0.44 28.09 -4.42
CA GLN A 9 -0.08 27.40 -3.19
C GLN A 9 -1.29 26.81 -2.47
N ASP A 10 -2.40 27.57 -2.37
CA ASP A 10 -3.64 27.10 -1.75
C ASP A 10 -4.22 25.90 -2.53
N ARG A 11 -4.19 25.95 -3.87
CA ARG A 11 -4.64 24.85 -4.74
C ARG A 11 -3.75 23.62 -4.60
N VAL A 12 -2.43 23.82 -4.53
CA VAL A 12 -1.47 22.73 -4.30
C VAL A 12 -1.73 22.11 -2.93
N GLN A 13 -1.92 22.91 -1.89
CA GLN A 13 -2.22 22.42 -0.54
C GLN A 13 -3.53 21.64 -0.48
N GLU A 14 -4.58 22.10 -1.19
CA GLU A 14 -5.86 21.41 -1.29
C GLU A 14 -5.71 20.07 -2.04
N LEU A 15 -4.96 20.05 -3.15
CA LEU A 15 -4.68 18.83 -3.92
C LEU A 15 -3.79 17.86 -3.16
N GLU A 16 -2.81 18.35 -2.43
CA GLU A 16 -1.95 17.59 -1.53
C GLU A 16 -2.76 16.97 -0.38
N ALA A 17 -3.68 17.72 0.21
CA ALA A 17 -4.61 17.21 1.22
C ALA A 17 -5.53 16.10 0.66
N LEU A 18 -6.06 16.29 -0.56
CA LEU A 18 -6.90 15.29 -1.26
C LEU A 18 -6.13 14.03 -1.66
N LEU A 19 -4.88 14.20 -2.14
CA LEU A 19 -4.00 13.09 -2.53
C LEU A 19 -3.36 12.41 -1.32
N GLY A 20 -3.39 13.08 -0.17
CA GLY A 20 -2.75 12.62 1.04
C GLY A 20 -1.23 12.73 0.99
N VAL A 21 -0.70 13.72 0.30
CA VAL A 21 0.74 13.98 0.22
C VAL A 21 1.00 15.19 1.12
N GLY A 22 1.92 15.09 2.07
CA GLY A 22 2.20 16.19 3.01
C GLY A 22 3.50 15.95 3.76
N ASN A 23 4.29 17.01 3.93
CA ASN A 23 5.63 16.93 4.50
C ASN A 23 5.65 16.49 5.97
N ASP A 24 4.60 16.81 6.74
CA ASP A 24 4.52 16.47 8.17
C ASP A 24 4.51 14.96 8.41
N ASP A 25 3.86 14.18 7.53
CA ASP A 25 3.81 12.72 7.67
C ASP A 25 5.18 12.11 7.38
N VAL A 26 5.91 12.63 6.39
CA VAL A 26 7.26 12.17 6.03
C VAL A 26 8.23 12.44 7.17
N SER A 27 8.22 13.65 7.75
CA SER A 27 9.07 14.00 8.88
C SER A 27 8.80 13.12 10.11
N ARG A 28 7.53 12.84 10.42
CA ARG A 28 7.19 11.94 11.55
C ARG A 28 7.60 10.50 11.26
N LEU A 29 7.38 10.00 10.05
CA LEU A 29 7.80 8.66 9.66
C LEU A 29 9.32 8.50 9.73
N LEU A 30 10.10 9.52 9.35
CA LEU A 30 11.57 9.50 9.49
C LEU A 30 12.05 9.37 10.93
N THR A 31 11.28 9.85 11.92
CA THR A 31 11.63 9.69 13.34
C THR A 31 11.33 8.29 13.89
N VAL A 32 10.41 7.57 13.25
CA VAL A 32 9.93 6.25 13.70
C VAL A 32 10.58 5.12 12.92
N LEU A 33 10.87 5.36 11.64
CA LEU A 33 11.40 4.38 10.70
C LEU A 33 12.81 4.78 10.27
N ASP A 34 13.72 3.81 10.32
CA ASP A 34 15.04 3.90 9.70
C ASP A 34 14.91 3.69 8.18
N ALA A 35 14.33 4.68 7.51
CA ALA A 35 13.94 4.66 6.10
C ALA A 35 14.31 5.97 5.39
N THR A 36 14.42 5.93 4.07
CA THR A 36 14.70 7.15 3.27
C THR A 36 13.44 8.03 3.17
N PRO A 37 13.56 9.34 2.84
CA PRO A 37 12.40 10.22 2.66
C PRO A 37 11.40 9.67 1.63
N GLN A 38 11.92 9.12 0.53
CA GLN A 38 11.12 8.48 -0.51
C GLN A 38 10.36 7.24 0.01
N GLN A 39 10.98 6.44 0.86
CA GLN A 39 10.31 5.30 1.49
C GLN A 39 9.22 5.75 2.46
N CYS A 40 9.45 6.85 3.18
CA CYS A 40 8.44 7.45 4.05
C CYS A 40 7.26 8.01 3.26
N GLU A 41 7.49 8.61 2.09
CA GLU A 41 6.40 9.03 1.17
C GLU A 41 5.56 7.82 0.71
N MET A 42 6.20 6.70 0.36
CA MET A 42 5.48 5.46 0.00
C MET A 42 4.62 4.95 1.16
N VAL A 43 5.15 4.97 2.38
CA VAL A 43 4.41 4.54 3.58
C VAL A 43 3.25 5.49 3.88
N GLY A 44 3.46 6.81 3.80
CA GLY A 44 2.40 7.81 3.94
C GLY A 44 1.28 7.61 2.92
N PHE A 45 1.62 7.29 1.68
CA PHE A 45 0.67 6.95 0.63
C PHE A 45 -0.17 5.71 0.98
N MET A 46 0.45 4.67 1.55
CA MET A 46 -0.22 3.44 2.00
C MET A 46 -1.12 3.65 3.23
N LEU A 47 -0.76 4.58 4.13
CA LEU A 47 -1.56 4.90 5.31
C LEU A 47 -2.92 5.53 4.98
N LYS A 48 -3.02 6.18 3.81
CA LYS A 48 -4.21 6.95 3.40
C LYS A 48 -5.13 6.18 2.45
N ARG A 49 -4.64 5.13 1.77
CA ARG A 49 -5.41 4.32 0.82
C ARG A 49 -5.61 2.90 1.32
N ALA A 50 -6.74 2.28 0.99
CA ALA A 50 -6.96 0.85 1.28
C ALA A 50 -5.94 -0.03 0.54
N VAL A 51 -5.75 0.25 -0.76
CA VAL A 51 -4.75 -0.38 -1.62
C VAL A 51 -3.91 0.72 -2.29
N ALA A 52 -2.61 0.61 -2.18
CA ALA A 52 -1.63 1.45 -2.86
C ALA A 52 -1.27 0.83 -4.20
N GLY A 53 -1.92 1.30 -5.28
CA GLY A 53 -1.63 0.84 -6.65
C GLY A 53 -0.23 1.29 -7.11
N ARG A 54 0.44 0.44 -7.89
CA ARG A 54 1.78 0.71 -8.41
C ARG A 54 1.87 2.01 -9.22
N GLU A 55 0.97 2.20 -10.18
CA GLU A 55 0.97 3.40 -11.03
C GLU A 55 0.70 4.67 -10.23
N ALA A 56 -0.30 4.62 -9.33
CA ALA A 56 -0.64 5.77 -8.50
C ALA A 56 0.52 6.18 -7.57
N MET A 57 1.26 5.20 -7.06
CA MET A 57 2.46 5.46 -6.25
C MET A 57 3.59 6.05 -7.09
N PHE A 58 3.77 5.57 -8.33
CA PHE A 58 4.73 6.16 -9.27
C PHE A 58 4.38 7.62 -9.60
N THR A 59 3.11 7.90 -9.87
CA THR A 59 2.63 9.26 -10.15
C THR A 59 2.86 10.20 -8.97
N VAL A 60 2.62 9.75 -7.74
CA VAL A 60 2.87 10.59 -6.55
C VAL A 60 4.34 10.90 -6.37
N LEU A 61 5.23 9.91 -6.55
CA LEU A 61 6.66 10.11 -6.33
C LEU A 61 7.36 10.91 -7.44
N PHE A 62 6.93 10.72 -8.70
CA PHE A 62 7.66 11.21 -9.88
C PHE A 62 6.84 12.10 -10.81
N GLY A 63 5.53 12.20 -10.63
CA GLY A 63 4.64 12.95 -11.53
C GLY A 63 4.93 14.45 -11.60
N ALA A 64 5.41 15.04 -10.51
CA ALA A 64 5.75 16.47 -10.42
C ALA A 64 7.20 16.80 -10.79
N ARG A 65 8.02 15.82 -11.21
CA ARG A 65 9.44 16.02 -11.54
C ARG A 65 9.70 15.78 -13.04
N PRO A 66 9.32 16.71 -13.94
CA PRO A 66 9.55 16.56 -15.38
C PRO A 66 11.04 16.67 -15.75
N GLU A 67 11.86 17.29 -14.91
CA GLU A 67 13.29 17.55 -15.13
C GLU A 67 14.20 16.32 -14.93
N CYS A 68 13.71 15.28 -14.25
CA CYS A 68 14.52 14.13 -13.86
C CYS A 68 14.34 12.95 -14.82
N ASP A 69 15.43 12.20 -15.02
CA ASP A 69 15.42 10.91 -15.71
C ASP A 69 14.39 10.01 -15.02
N LYS A 70 13.25 9.79 -15.69
CA LYS A 70 12.10 9.17 -15.05
C LYS A 70 12.46 7.72 -14.80
N PRO A 71 12.54 7.28 -13.53
CA PRO A 71 12.94 5.92 -13.24
C PRO A 71 11.93 4.94 -13.82
N GLU A 72 12.39 3.73 -14.13
CA GLU A 72 11.50 2.68 -14.59
C GLU A 72 10.46 2.37 -13.50
N MET A 73 9.23 2.07 -13.92
CA MET A 73 8.13 1.68 -13.03
C MET A 73 8.52 0.53 -12.07
N LYS A 74 9.45 -0.34 -12.50
CA LYS A 74 9.98 -1.45 -11.70
C LYS A 74 10.78 -0.98 -10.47
N LEU A 75 11.28 0.25 -10.46
CA LEU A 75 11.96 0.82 -9.29
C LEU A 75 11.05 0.87 -8.07
N ILE A 76 9.74 1.03 -8.25
CA ILE A 76 8.76 1.00 -7.16
C ILE A 76 8.80 -0.34 -6.41
N ASP A 77 8.96 -1.46 -7.14
CA ASP A 77 9.05 -2.79 -6.50
C ASP A 77 10.31 -2.92 -5.65
N VAL A 78 11.44 -2.42 -6.16
CA VAL A 78 12.72 -2.45 -5.44
C VAL A 78 12.64 -1.61 -4.18
N GLN A 79 12.04 -0.42 -4.26
CA GLN A 79 11.80 0.41 -3.07
C GLN A 79 10.81 -0.25 -2.11
N MET A 80 9.80 -0.94 -2.62
CA MET A 80 8.83 -1.65 -1.78
C MET A 80 9.47 -2.78 -0.97
N VAL A 81 10.46 -3.50 -1.50
CA VAL A 81 11.23 -4.49 -0.73
C VAL A 81 11.95 -3.82 0.46
N LYS A 82 12.50 -2.62 0.26
CA LYS A 82 13.15 -1.85 1.35
C LYS A 82 12.15 -1.32 2.37
N VAL A 83 11.00 -0.83 1.91
CA VAL A 83 9.88 -0.40 2.77
C VAL A 83 9.40 -1.55 3.65
N ARG A 84 9.27 -2.76 3.10
CA ARG A 84 8.93 -3.96 3.89
C ARG A 84 9.93 -4.22 5.00
N ALA A 85 11.22 -4.21 4.68
CA ALA A 85 12.26 -4.43 5.68
C ALA A 85 12.23 -3.35 6.78
N ALA A 86 11.95 -2.10 6.44
CA ALA A 86 11.81 -1.02 7.42
C ALA A 86 10.56 -1.19 8.31
N LEU A 87 9.42 -1.58 7.72
CA LEU A 87 8.17 -1.79 8.45
C LEU A 87 8.18 -3.06 9.30
N GLU A 88 8.91 -4.09 8.88
CA GLU A 88 9.07 -5.32 9.65
C GLU A 88 9.81 -5.09 10.97
N LYS A 89 10.80 -4.17 10.99
CA LYS A 89 11.49 -3.74 12.22
C LYS A 89 10.53 -3.20 13.29
N VAL A 90 9.42 -2.58 12.88
CA VAL A 90 8.37 -2.06 13.79
C VAL A 90 7.19 -3.03 13.94
N GLY A 91 7.28 -4.24 13.38
CA GLY A 91 6.29 -5.29 13.46
C GLY A 91 5.03 -5.02 12.64
N ILE A 92 5.18 -4.39 11.47
CA ILE A 92 4.10 -4.14 10.50
C ILE A 92 4.34 -4.97 9.25
N VAL A 93 3.30 -5.65 8.76
CA VAL A 93 3.39 -6.51 7.57
C VAL A 93 2.71 -5.84 6.38
N VAL A 94 3.38 -5.83 5.24
CA VAL A 94 2.82 -5.36 3.96
C VAL A 94 2.32 -6.54 3.15
N HIS A 95 1.06 -6.48 2.71
CA HIS A 95 0.48 -7.49 1.83
C HIS A 95 0.55 -7.04 0.37
N THR A 96 0.82 -8.00 -0.53
CA THR A 96 0.71 -7.79 -1.98
C THR A 96 -0.69 -8.17 -2.43
N GLU A 97 -1.40 -7.24 -3.06
CA GLU A 97 -2.72 -7.47 -3.65
C GLU A 97 -2.56 -7.83 -5.13
N TRP A 98 -2.53 -9.13 -5.45
CA TRP A 98 -2.30 -9.62 -6.82
C TRP A 98 -3.40 -9.19 -7.80
N GLY A 99 -4.65 -9.10 -7.34
CA GLY A 99 -5.80 -8.69 -8.18
C GLY A 99 -5.89 -7.19 -8.46
N ALA A 100 -5.26 -6.36 -7.62
CA ALA A 100 -5.31 -4.90 -7.73
C ALA A 100 -3.98 -4.27 -8.20
N GLY A 101 -2.91 -5.07 -8.33
CA GLY A 101 -1.60 -4.58 -8.77
C GLY A 101 -0.94 -3.60 -7.80
N GLY A 102 -1.12 -3.83 -6.49
CA GLY A 102 -0.69 -2.91 -5.45
C GLY A 102 -0.37 -3.57 -4.12
N TRP A 103 -0.27 -2.73 -3.09
CA TRP A 103 0.05 -3.17 -1.73
C TRP A 103 -0.94 -2.64 -0.71
N SER A 104 -1.19 -3.41 0.33
CA SER A 104 -2.11 -3.04 1.40
C SER A 104 -1.44 -3.22 2.77
N LEU A 105 -1.92 -2.45 3.75
CA LEU A 105 -1.58 -2.58 5.16
C LEU A 105 -2.86 -2.92 5.91
N ALA A 106 -2.78 -3.83 6.87
CA ALA A 106 -3.90 -4.12 7.75
C ALA A 106 -4.33 -2.87 8.52
N ARG A 107 -5.63 -2.73 8.81
CA ARG A 107 -6.15 -1.57 9.53
C ARG A 107 -5.51 -1.41 10.92
N ALA A 108 -5.23 -2.53 11.59
CA ALA A 108 -4.52 -2.55 12.87
C ALA A 108 -3.10 -1.98 12.75
N ASP A 109 -2.37 -2.40 11.72
CA ASP A 109 -1.00 -1.94 11.46
C ASP A 109 -0.96 -0.44 11.11
N LYS A 110 -1.93 0.06 10.36
CA LYS A 110 -2.07 1.50 10.10
C LYS A 110 -2.30 2.29 11.38
N ALA A 111 -3.16 1.78 12.27
CA ALA A 111 -3.41 2.42 13.57
C ALA A 111 -2.16 2.41 14.44
N ARG A 112 -1.39 1.32 14.39
CA ARG A 112 -0.11 1.20 15.09
C ARG A 112 0.92 2.21 14.61
N LEU A 113 1.08 2.34 13.29
CA LEU A 113 2.02 3.30 12.73
C LEU A 113 1.63 4.74 13.04
N ARG A 114 0.33 5.06 13.02
CA ARG A 114 -0.17 6.38 13.43
C ARG A 114 0.10 6.67 14.90
N ALA A 115 -0.15 5.70 15.79
CA ALA A 115 0.18 5.85 17.22
C ALA A 115 1.68 6.12 17.42
N MET A 116 2.56 5.43 16.70
CA MET A 116 4.00 5.68 16.76
C MET A 116 4.37 7.09 16.25
N MET A 117 3.76 7.54 15.16
CA MET A 117 3.96 8.91 14.63
C MET A 117 3.47 10.01 15.58
N GLU A 118 2.49 9.72 16.44
CA GLU A 118 1.96 10.62 17.45
C GLU A 118 2.71 10.54 18.79
N GLY A 119 3.71 9.66 18.91
CA GLY A 119 4.43 9.40 20.16
C GLY A 119 3.57 8.70 21.23
N ARG A 120 2.45 8.09 20.83
CA ARG A 120 1.58 7.30 21.70
C ARG A 120 2.04 5.85 21.73
N GLU A 121 1.83 5.19 22.87
CA GLU A 121 2.06 3.75 22.97
C GLU A 121 1.23 2.99 21.90
N PRO A 122 1.88 2.16 21.06
CA PRO A 122 1.19 1.46 20.01
C PRO A 122 0.16 0.47 20.61
N PRO A 123 -1.04 0.34 20.02
CA PRO A 123 -1.96 -0.73 20.39
C PRO A 123 -1.26 -2.09 20.24
N PRO A 124 -1.61 -3.08 21.09
CA PRO A 124 -0.97 -4.40 21.02
C PRO A 124 -1.07 -4.93 19.60
N ALA A 125 0.04 -5.51 19.12
CA ALA A 125 0.10 -6.08 17.78
C ALA A 125 -1.11 -6.99 17.58
N ALA A 126 -1.97 -6.66 16.62
CA ALA A 126 -3.03 -7.57 16.24
C ALA A 126 -2.34 -8.87 15.82
N ALA A 127 -2.74 -9.99 16.42
CA ALA A 127 -2.22 -11.29 16.03
C ALA A 127 -2.25 -11.38 14.49
N PRO A 128 -1.19 -11.90 13.85
CA PRO A 128 -1.15 -11.98 12.39
C PRO A 128 -2.45 -12.66 11.97
N ILE A 129 -3.24 -11.95 11.16
CA ILE A 129 -4.44 -12.54 10.57
C ILE A 129 -3.91 -13.77 9.86
N ALA A 130 -4.24 -14.95 10.38
CA ALA A 130 -3.71 -16.21 9.90
C ALA A 130 -3.87 -16.19 8.38
N ALA A 131 -2.77 -16.45 7.66
CA ALA A 131 -2.81 -16.58 6.21
C ALA A 131 -4.04 -17.41 5.84
N PRO A 132 -4.82 -17.03 4.81
CA PRO A 132 -5.97 -17.83 4.40
C PRO A 132 -5.48 -19.27 4.30
N SER A 133 -6.10 -20.16 5.09
CA SER A 133 -5.68 -21.56 5.18
C SER A 133 -5.52 -22.07 3.75
N PRO A 134 -4.42 -22.77 3.42
CA PRO A 134 -4.24 -23.30 2.09
C PRO A 134 -5.50 -24.09 1.74
N SER A 135 -6.20 -23.69 0.68
CA SER A 135 -7.39 -24.38 0.22
C SER A 135 -7.08 -25.88 0.19
N PRO A 136 -7.94 -26.73 0.78
CA PRO A 136 -7.68 -28.15 0.78
C PRO A 136 -7.44 -28.60 -0.66
N MET A 137 -6.32 -29.30 -0.88
CA MET A 137 -6.01 -29.90 -2.17
C MET A 137 -7.25 -30.66 -2.66
N PRO A 138 -7.70 -30.45 -3.91
CA PRO A 138 -8.83 -31.21 -4.43
C PRO A 138 -8.49 -32.69 -4.36
N THR A 139 -9.37 -33.47 -3.75
CA THR A 139 -9.26 -34.92 -3.68
C THR A 139 -9.14 -35.49 -5.09
N PRO A 140 -8.29 -36.52 -5.32
CA PRO A 140 -8.26 -37.23 -6.59
C PRO A 140 -9.68 -37.73 -6.92
N GLY A 141 -10.29 -37.20 -7.98
CA GLY A 141 -11.69 -37.48 -8.37
C GLY A 141 -12.60 -36.25 -8.42
N ALA A 142 -12.30 -35.17 -7.69
CA ALA A 142 -13.15 -33.97 -7.65
C ALA A 142 -13.34 -33.29 -9.02
N ARG A 143 -12.37 -33.42 -9.94
CA ARG A 143 -12.48 -32.89 -11.31
C ARG A 143 -13.44 -33.70 -12.19
N GLU A 144 -13.57 -35.00 -11.96
CA GLU A 144 -14.47 -35.88 -12.72
C GLU A 144 -15.92 -35.62 -12.30
N GLU A 145 -16.20 -35.51 -11.00
CA GLU A 145 -17.54 -35.20 -10.49
C GLU A 145 -18.05 -33.83 -10.97
N ILE A 146 -17.18 -32.82 -11.02
CA ILE A 146 -17.52 -31.49 -11.56
C ILE A 146 -17.82 -31.57 -13.05
N ARG A 147 -17.09 -32.40 -13.80
CA ARG A 147 -17.32 -32.62 -15.24
C ARG A 147 -18.64 -33.35 -15.48
N GLU A 148 -18.93 -34.42 -14.73
CA GLU A 148 -20.18 -35.18 -14.84
C GLU A 148 -21.41 -34.33 -14.51
N ARG A 149 -21.37 -33.55 -13.42
CA ARG A 149 -22.48 -32.63 -13.08
C ARG A 149 -22.73 -31.57 -14.15
N ARG A 150 -21.68 -31.13 -14.83
CA ARG A 150 -21.78 -30.15 -15.92
C ARG A 150 -22.34 -30.78 -17.21
N VAL A 151 -22.03 -32.04 -17.50
CA VAL A 151 -22.61 -32.78 -18.63
C VAL A 151 -24.09 -33.09 -18.37
N ALA A 152 -24.43 -33.57 -17.17
CA ALA A 152 -25.81 -33.85 -16.78
C ALA A 152 -26.72 -32.61 -16.83
N PHE A 153 -26.17 -31.42 -16.54
CA PHE A 153 -26.91 -30.15 -16.66
C PHE A 153 -27.15 -29.73 -18.13
N LEU A 154 -26.25 -30.10 -19.05
CA LEU A 154 -26.35 -29.73 -20.47
C LEU A 154 -27.23 -30.70 -21.27
N GLU A 155 -27.37 -31.95 -20.84
CA GLU A 155 -28.23 -32.95 -21.50
C GLU A 155 -29.70 -32.91 -21.00
N GLY A 156 -30.01 -32.07 -20.03
CA GLY A 156 -31.33 -31.94 -19.39
C GLY A 156 -32.15 -30.70 -19.77
N ALA A 157 -31.85 -30.03 -20.89
CA ALA A 157 -32.59 -28.86 -21.40
C ALA A 157 -33.10 -29.08 -22.83
#